data_AF-A0A0C3DC23-F1
#
_entry.id   AF-A0A0C3DC23-F1
#
_cell.length_a   1.000
_cell.length_b   1.000
_cell.length_c   1.000
_cell.angle_alpha   90.00
_cell.angle_beta   90.00
_cell.angle_gamma   90.00
#
_symmetry.space_group_name_H-M   'P 1'
#
loop_
_entity.id
_entity.type
_entity.pdbx_description
1 polymer ?
#
loop_
_entity_poly.entity_id
_entity_poly.type
_entity_poly.pdbx_seq_one_letter_code
_entity_poly.pdbx_strand_id
1 'polypeptide(L)' 'MFHVHCTKRVQCVTLPYSPDLNPIELAFSAMKYHLCRNGAYTQMAMMELPDEEIYIMLLRVLYTITPQDAFGWYGHCGYV' A
#
# COMPACT_ATOMS: atom_id res chain seq x y z
N MET A 1 34.36 1.70 13.89
CA MET A 1 33.58 2.53 14.85
C MET A 1 32.64 3.41 14.03
N PHE A 2 31.45 2.91 13.67
CA PHE A 2 30.47 3.68 12.91
C PHE A 2 29.56 4.40 13.91
N HIS A 3 29.74 5.71 14.05
CA HIS A 3 28.77 6.58 14.72
C HIS A 3 27.67 6.93 13.73
N VAL A 4 26.56 6.19 13.80
CA VAL A 4 25.30 6.63 13.22
C VAL A 4 24.63 7.49 14.28
N HIS A 5 24.61 8.81 14.06
CA HIS A 5 23.79 9.72 14.85
C HIS A 5 22.30 9.44 14.54
N CYS A 6 21.71 8.56 15.33
CA CYS A 6 20.27 8.32 15.39
C CYS A 6 19.59 9.54 16.03
N THR A 7 19.06 10.44 15.21
CA THR A 7 18.06 11.41 15.64
C THR A 7 16.80 10.62 16.05
N LYS A 8 16.54 10.56 17.35
CA LYS A 8 15.40 9.87 17.96
C LYS A 8 14.09 10.29 17.30
N ARG A 9 13.41 9.37 16.57
CA ARG A 9 11.94 9.18 16.54
C ARG A 9 11.41 8.26 15.42
N VAL A 10 12.24 7.62 14.61
CA VAL A 10 11.76 6.63 13.63
C VAL A 10 12.56 5.35 13.80
N GLN A 11 11.92 4.30 14.31
CA GLN A 11 12.51 2.97 14.39
C GLN A 11 12.19 2.24 13.08
N CYS A 12 13.19 2.04 12.23
CA CYS A 12 13.03 1.28 10.99
C CYS A 12 12.97 -0.21 11.34
N VAL A 13 11.76 -0.78 11.41
CA VAL A 13 11.53 -2.20 11.68
C VAL A 13 11.15 -2.90 10.37
N THR A 14 12.13 -3.29 9.58
CA THR A 14 11.91 -4.16 8.42
C THR A 14 12.81 -5.38 8.53
N LEU A 15 12.22 -6.53 8.84
CA LEU A 15 12.94 -7.80 8.82
C LEU A 15 13.12 -8.23 7.35
N PRO A 16 14.28 -8.80 6.97
CA PRO A 16 14.48 -9.30 5.60
C PRO A 16 13.46 -10.40 5.29
N TYR A 17 12.76 -10.26 4.16
CA TYR A 17 11.77 -11.21 3.63
C TYR A 17 10.56 -11.50 4.55
N SER A 18 10.10 -10.52 5.32
CA SER A 18 8.84 -10.63 6.09
C SER A 18 7.71 -9.77 5.47
N PRO A 19 7.20 -10.12 4.27
CA PRO A 19 6.13 -9.36 3.62
C PRO A 19 4.85 -9.30 4.47
N ASP A 20 4.59 -10.34 5.26
CA ASP A 20 3.41 -10.43 6.15
C ASP A 20 3.44 -9.42 7.30
N LEU A 21 4.61 -8.85 7.61
CA LEU A 21 4.79 -7.87 8.67
C LEU A 21 4.74 -6.43 8.16
N ASN A 22 4.47 -6.20 6.87
CA ASN A 22 4.46 -4.87 6.29
C ASN A 22 3.03 -4.45 5.88
N PRO A 23 2.38 -3.51 6.61
CA PRO A 23 1.01 -3.07 6.33
C PRO A 23 0.81 -2.51 4.92
N ILE A 24 1.88 -2.04 4.26
CA ILE A 24 1.78 -1.56 2.88
C ILE A 24 1.48 -2.69 1.88
N GLU A 25 1.91 -3.92 2.16
CA GLU A 25 1.62 -5.09 1.32
C GLU A 25 0.13 -5.44 1.38
N LEU A 26 -0.48 -5.29 2.56
CA LEU A 26 -1.93 -5.44 2.75
C LEU A 26 -2.70 -4.33 2.02
N ALA A 27 -2.21 -3.09 2.08
CA ALA A 27 -2.78 -1.97 1.33
C ALA A 27 -2.70 -2.19 -0.19
N PHE A 28 -1.54 -2.60 -0.71
CA PHE A 28 -1.39 -2.91 -2.14
C PHE A 28 -2.25 -4.10 -2.58
N SER A 29 -2.39 -5.12 -1.73
CA SER A 29 -3.29 -6.25 -1.98
C SER A 29 -4.75 -5.81 -2.07
N ALA A 30 -5.20 -4.92 -1.16
CA ALA A 30 -6.54 -4.35 -1.20
C ALA A 30 -6.76 -3.50 -2.46
N MET A 31 -5.82 -2.61 -2.80
CA MET A 31 -5.88 -1.83 -4.04
C MET A 31 -5.98 -2.71 -5.27
N LYS A 32 -5.13 -3.75 -5.34
CA LYS A 32 -5.14 -4.72 -6.45
C LYS A 32 -6.49 -5.45 -6.54
N TYR A 33 -7.07 -5.85 -5.41
CA TYR A 33 -8.39 -6.48 -5.39
C TYR A 33 -9.47 -5.56 -5.99
N HIS A 34 -9.50 -4.29 -5.58
CA HIS A 34 -10.46 -3.30 -6.09
C HIS A 34 -10.28 -3.00 -7.58
N LEU A 35 -9.03 -2.92 -8.05
CA LEU A 35 -8.71 -2.78 -9.46
C LEU A 35 -9.16 -4.01 -10.27
N CYS A 36 -8.76 -5.21 -9.85
CA CYS A 36 -9.07 -6.45 -10.58
C CYS A 36 -10.55 -6.82 -10.59
N ARG A 37 -11.36 -6.33 -9.63
CA ARG A 37 -12.82 -6.52 -9.64
C ARG A 37 -13.47 -5.94 -10.90
N ASN A 38 -12.86 -4.91 -11.50
CA ASN A 38 -13.29 -4.30 -12.75
C ASN A 38 -12.33 -4.65 -13.91
N GLY A 39 -11.76 -5.86 -13.90
CA GLY A 39 -10.56 -6.25 -14.65
C GLY A 39 -10.48 -5.83 -16.13
N ALA A 40 -11.59 -5.84 -16.88
CA ALA A 40 -11.61 -5.37 -18.26
C ALA A 40 -11.38 -3.84 -18.39
N TYR A 41 -11.98 -3.06 -17.49
CA TYR A 41 -11.82 -1.60 -17.44
C TYR A 41 -10.40 -1.21 -17.01
N THR A 42 -9.84 -1.89 -16.01
CA THR A 42 -8.48 -1.60 -15.53
C THR A 42 -7.42 -1.96 -16.59
N GLN A 43 -7.60 -3.07 -17.32
CA GLN A 43 -6.70 -3.45 -18.39
C GLN A 43 -6.74 -2.46 -19.56
N MET A 44 -7.94 -2.09 -20.02
CA MET A 44 -8.11 -1.06 -21.06
C MET A 44 -7.53 0.27 -20.62
N ALA A 45 -7.78 0.65 -19.36
CA ALA A 45 -7.29 1.89 -18.80
C ALA A 45 -5.77 1.99 -18.73
N MET A 46 -5.08 0.90 -18.40
CA MET A 46 -3.61 0.92 -18.30
C MET A 46 -2.89 0.83 -19.65
N MET A 47 -3.57 0.42 -20.72
CA MET A 47 -2.97 0.33 -22.07
C MET A 47 -3.31 1.54 -22.95
N GLU A 48 -4.49 2.14 -22.79
CA GLU A 48 -5.03 3.10 -23.76
C GLU A 48 -5.32 4.50 -23.16
N LEU A 49 -5.32 4.67 -21.84
CA LEU A 49 -5.59 5.98 -21.24
C LEU A 49 -4.31 6.81 -21.07
N PRO A 50 -4.44 8.15 -21.10
CA PRO A 50 -3.38 9.05 -20.67
C PRO A 50 -2.97 8.80 -19.22
N ASP A 51 -1.70 9.07 -18.90
CA ASP A 51 -1.14 8.88 -17.55
C ASP A 51 -2.00 9.56 -16.46
N GLU A 52 -2.52 10.76 -16.72
CA GLU A 52 -3.38 11.51 -15.79
C GLU A 52 -4.62 10.72 -15.34
N GLU A 53 -5.29 10.04 -16.27
CA GLU A 53 -6.47 9.23 -15.99
C GLU A 53 -6.12 7.96 -15.20
N ILE A 54 -4.94 7.38 -15.48
CA ILE A 54 -4.39 6.26 -14.70
C ILE A 54 -4.16 6.71 -13.26
N TYR A 55 -3.55 7.89 -13.04
CA TYR A 55 -3.34 8.45 -11.70
C TYR A 55 -4.66 8.70 -10.97
N ILE A 56 -5.67 9.28 -11.64
CA ILE A 56 -7.00 9.51 -11.06
C ILE A 56 -7.64 8.18 -10.65
N MET A 57 -7.54 7.12 -11.46
CA MET A 57 -8.05 5.81 -11.10
C MET A 57 -7.36 5.25 -9.85
N LEU A 58 -6.03 5.28 -9.83
CA LEU A 58 -5.25 4.77 -8.69
C LEU A 58 -5.63 5.52 -7.40
N LEU A 59 -5.78 6.85 -7.48
CA LEU A 59 -6.24 7.66 -6.35
C LEU A 59 -7.65 7.27 -5.91
N ARG A 60 -8.59 7.07 -6.84
CA ARG A 60 -9.96 6.65 -6.50
C ARG A 60 -9.98 5.32 -5.76
N VAL A 61 -9.13 4.37 -6.14
CA VAL A 61 -9.00 3.10 -5.43
C VAL A 61 -8.31 3.28 -4.08
N LEU A 62 -7.28 4.12 -3.99
CA LEU A 62 -6.66 4.44 -2.70
C LEU A 62 -7.68 5.03 -1.72
N TYR A 63 -8.59 5.88 -2.19
CA TYR A 63 -9.66 6.47 -1.37
C TYR A 63 -10.78 5.49 -0.97
N THR A 64 -10.80 4.25 -1.47
CA THR A 64 -11.73 3.23 -0.93
C THR A 64 -11.22 2.58 0.34
N ILE A 65 -9.94 2.75 0.66
CA ILE A 65 -9.33 2.23 1.88
C ILE A 65 -9.72 3.12 3.06
N THR A 66 -10.30 2.54 4.10
CA THR A 66 -10.75 3.26 5.28
C THR A 66 -9.66 3.31 6.36
N PRO A 67 -9.73 4.27 7.30
CA PRO A 67 -8.88 4.27 8.49
C PRO A 67 -8.98 2.97 9.32
N GLN A 68 -10.15 2.34 9.32
CA GLN A 68 -10.40 1.07 10.01
C GLN A 68 -9.64 -0.09 9.35
N ASP A 69 -9.58 -0.12 8.01
CA ASP A 69 -8.77 -1.10 7.28
C ASP A 69 -7.29 -0.93 7.65
N ALA A 70 -6.79 0.30 7.61
CA ALA A 70 -5.41 0.61 7.99
C ALA A 70 -5.11 0.15 9.43
N PHE A 71 -5.98 0.49 10.39
CA PHE A 71 -5.82 0.05 11.78
C PHE A 71 -5.80 -1.48 11.90
N GLY A 72 -6.71 -2.17 11.19
CA GLY A 72 -6.74 -3.63 11.13
C GLY A 72 -5.44 -4.23 10.58
N TRP A 73 -4.82 -3.60 9.58
CA TRP A 73 -3.54 -4.05 9.03
C TRP A 73 -2.38 -3.85 9.99
N TYR A 74 -2.33 -2.72 10.70
CA TYR A 74 -1.32 -2.53 11.75
C TYR A 74 -1.49 -3.57 12.88
N GLY A 75 -2.72 -3.91 13.26
CA GLY A 75 -2.99 -5.00 14.21
C GLY A 75 -2.59 -6.38 13.68
N HIS A 76 -2.86 -6.67 12.39
CA HIS A 76 -2.44 -7.91 11.74
C HIS A 76 -0.92 -8.10 11.75
N CYS A 77 -0.17 -7.01 11.54
CA CYS A 77 1.30 -7.03 11.61
C CYS A 77 1.86 -6.96 13.04
N GLY A 78 1.01 -6.87 14.07
CA GLY A 78 1.42 -6.85 15.48
C GLY A 78 2.01 -5.52 15.95
N TYR A 79 1.70 -4.41 15.28
CA TYR A 79 2.19 -3.08 15.64
C TYR A 79 1.30 -2.32 16.63
N VAL A 80 0.06 -2.79 16.86
CA VAL A 80 -0.92 -2.20 17.79
C VAL A 80 -1.57 -3.28 18.63
#